data_AF-A0A3D3UWK0-F1
#
_entry.id   AF-A0A3D3UWK0-F1
#
_cell.length_a   1.000
_cell.length_b   1.000
_cell.length_c   1.000
_cell.angle_alpha   90.00
_cell.angle_beta   90.00
_cell.angle_gamma   90.00
#
_symmetry.space_group_name_H-M   'P 1'
#
loop_
_entity.id
_entity.type
_entity.pdbx_description
1 polymer ?
#
loop_
_entity_poly.entity_id
_entity_poly.type
_entity_poly.pdbx_seq_one_letter_code
_entity_poly.pdbx_strand_id
1 'polypeptide(L)'
;MGIKEGTATVYSWKWYYSMSALGLWIILALAILLVRDNRDPRVLLIFVPIFLVRLLWSRFQPILGAPSDVLEVFRVLIDALVLGIAVLWLLAYKLGNRNRFVSFLLALVVLVAVTVVAVVSYQAWSSQAAFQIFVIQALGIVTMLLVFVLAGWRCRKRYGPWRFMLWLALWTMVISLVGMITFFLISEGPSDPAKELIRQIPGVLLVGLIFAICIYLLNLPFMILAFVTPFFRERFYAYFHLKSMPMSSPSSTEKPNNGDLEQTQ
;
A
#
# COMPACT_ATOMS: atom_id res chain seq x y z
N MET A 1 -55.99 0.39 -17.51
CA MET A 1 -55.19 -0.23 -16.44
C MET A 1 -54.05 0.74 -16.12
N GLY A 2 -54.17 1.51 -15.04
CA GLY A 2 -53.22 2.57 -14.69
C GLY A 2 -51.94 2.00 -14.08
N ILE A 3 -50.79 2.49 -14.55
CA ILE A 3 -49.46 2.18 -14.04
C ILE A 3 -49.44 2.66 -12.57
N LYS A 4 -49.35 1.73 -11.62
CA LYS A 4 -49.08 2.07 -10.22
C LYS A 4 -47.66 2.62 -10.16
N GLU A 5 -47.53 3.94 -10.15
CA GLU A 5 -46.28 4.62 -9.87
C GLU A 5 -45.79 4.14 -8.50
N GLY A 6 -44.63 3.48 -8.48
CA GLY A 6 -43.99 3.06 -7.23
C GLY A 6 -43.69 4.29 -6.39
N THR A 7 -44.17 4.30 -5.15
CA THR A 7 -43.93 5.38 -4.18
C THR A 7 -42.46 5.76 -4.15
N ALA A 8 -42.15 7.03 -4.42
CA ALA A 8 -40.79 7.55 -4.44
C ALA A 8 -40.08 7.23 -3.11
N THR A 9 -39.04 6.41 -3.18
CA THR A 9 -38.17 6.14 -2.03
C THR A 9 -37.29 7.37 -1.81
N VAL A 10 -37.72 8.23 -0.89
CA VAL A 10 -36.91 9.37 -0.44
C VAL A 10 -35.71 8.82 0.34
N TYR A 11 -34.57 8.70 -0.35
CA TYR A 11 -33.33 8.26 0.28
C TYR A 11 -32.75 9.43 1.08
N SER A 12 -32.89 9.40 2.42
CA SER A 12 -32.32 10.42 3.28
C SER A 12 -30.80 10.29 3.31
N TRP A 13 -30.11 10.98 2.40
CA TRP A 13 -28.66 11.02 2.33
C TRP A 13 -28.11 11.83 3.52
N LYS A 14 -27.79 11.15 4.62
CA LYS A 14 -27.24 11.81 5.81
C LYS A 14 -25.71 11.84 5.74
N TRP A 15 -25.12 13.00 5.97
CA TRP A 15 -23.67 13.24 5.90
C TRP A 15 -22.84 12.29 6.77
N TYR A 16 -23.41 11.76 7.87
CA TYR A 16 -22.73 10.79 8.72
C TYR A 16 -22.53 9.41 8.07
N TYR A 17 -23.26 9.05 7.02
CA TYR A 17 -22.96 7.80 6.30
C TYR A 17 -21.60 7.84 5.60
N SER A 18 -21.07 9.04 5.31
CA SER A 18 -19.69 9.24 4.87
C SER A 18 -18.68 9.29 6.02
N MET A 19 -19.14 9.29 7.29
CA MET A 19 -18.26 9.30 8.47
C MET A 19 -17.65 7.93 8.79
N SER A 20 -18.10 6.86 8.15
CA SER A 20 -17.54 5.50 8.27
C SER A 20 -16.06 5.40 7.87
N ALA A 21 -15.48 6.43 7.23
CA ALA A 21 -14.05 6.51 6.92
C ALA A 21 -13.24 7.43 7.85
N LEU A 22 -13.87 8.10 8.84
CA LEU A 22 -13.19 9.13 9.66
C LEU A 22 -11.96 8.60 10.40
N GLY A 23 -12.03 7.39 10.96
CA GLY A 23 -10.90 6.80 11.68
C GLY A 23 -9.64 6.71 10.82
N LEU A 24 -9.80 6.40 9.54
CA LEU A 24 -8.68 6.32 8.61
C LEU A 24 -8.09 7.69 8.28
N TRP A 25 -8.93 8.71 8.15
CA TRP A 25 -8.47 10.08 7.98
C TRP A 25 -7.77 10.62 9.23
N ILE A 26 -8.23 10.23 10.43
CA ILE A 26 -7.58 10.57 11.70
C ILE A 26 -6.18 9.96 11.76
N ILE A 27 -6.00 8.69 11.39
CA ILE A 27 -4.66 8.09 11.33
C ILE A 27 -3.76 8.86 10.37
N LEU A 28 -4.26 9.17 9.17
CA LEU A 28 -3.47 9.89 8.18
C LEU A 28 -3.07 11.28 8.68
N ALA A 29 -4.02 12.02 9.27
CA ALA A 29 -3.76 13.31 9.89
C ALA A 29 -2.74 13.19 11.03
N LEU A 30 -2.86 12.17 11.87
CA LEU A 30 -1.94 11.90 12.96
C LEU A 30 -0.53 11.60 12.45
N ALA A 31 -0.39 10.83 11.37
CA ALA A 31 0.89 10.53 10.73
C ALA A 31 1.56 11.78 10.12
N ILE A 32 0.76 12.73 9.61
CA ILE A 32 1.26 14.02 9.12
C ILE A 32 1.68 14.93 10.29
N LEU A 33 0.85 15.02 11.35
CA LEU A 33 1.04 15.99 12.44
C LEU A 33 2.12 15.56 13.46
N LEU A 34 2.19 14.27 13.81
CA LEU A 34 3.12 13.76 14.83
C LEU A 34 4.57 13.65 14.32
N VAL A 35 4.77 13.49 13.01
CA VAL A 35 6.10 13.30 12.44
C VAL A 35 6.63 14.66 12.01
N ARG A 36 7.66 15.16 12.72
CA ARG A 36 8.28 16.46 12.42
C ARG A 36 8.73 16.58 10.97
N ASP A 37 9.24 15.49 10.39
CA ASP A 37 9.69 15.41 8.99
C ASP A 37 8.54 15.52 7.97
N ASN A 38 7.28 15.51 8.43
CA ASN A 38 6.07 15.61 7.61
C ASN A 38 5.42 17.00 7.62
N ARG A 39 6.06 18.02 8.22
CA ARG A 39 5.52 19.39 8.28
C ARG A 39 5.74 20.23 7.02
N ASP A 40 6.36 19.66 5.98
CA ASP A 40 6.53 20.31 4.68
C ASP A 40 5.20 20.23 3.88
N PRO A 41 4.72 21.32 3.26
CA PRO A 41 3.51 21.30 2.43
C PRO A 41 3.57 20.29 1.27
N ARG A 42 4.75 19.90 0.79
CA ARG A 42 4.94 18.88 -0.25
C ARG A 42 4.42 17.50 0.16
N VAL A 43 4.27 17.25 1.47
CA VAL A 43 3.69 16.02 2.01
C VAL A 43 2.24 15.84 1.57
N LEU A 44 1.51 16.93 1.34
CA LEU A 44 0.13 16.89 0.86
C LEU A 44 0.00 16.23 -0.53
N LEU A 45 1.09 16.08 -1.29
CA LEU A 45 1.07 15.32 -2.53
C LEU A 45 0.75 13.83 -2.31
N ILE A 46 0.84 13.30 -1.07
CA ILE A 46 0.40 11.94 -0.75
C ILE A 46 -1.12 11.75 -0.95
N PHE A 47 -1.90 12.83 -0.94
CA PHE A 47 -3.33 12.77 -1.24
C PHE A 47 -3.59 12.45 -2.71
N VAL A 48 -2.68 12.79 -3.63
CA VAL A 48 -2.82 12.52 -5.07
C VAL A 48 -3.03 11.03 -5.37
N PRO A 49 -2.15 10.09 -4.94
CA PRO A 49 -2.38 8.67 -5.18
C PRO A 49 -3.63 8.14 -4.46
N ILE A 50 -3.95 8.64 -3.27
CA ILE A 50 -5.17 8.25 -2.53
C ILE A 50 -6.43 8.61 -3.33
N PHE A 51 -6.53 9.85 -3.79
CA PHE A 51 -7.67 10.31 -4.58
C PHE A 51 -7.74 9.61 -5.93
N LEU A 52 -6.59 9.36 -6.57
CA LEU A 52 -6.56 8.66 -7.85
C LEU A 52 -7.10 7.23 -7.73
N VAL A 53 -6.67 6.46 -6.72
CA VAL A 53 -7.19 5.10 -6.51
C VAL A 53 -8.69 5.11 -6.22
N ARG A 54 -9.16 6.03 -5.36
CA ARG A 54 -10.59 6.15 -5.06
C ARG A 54 -11.42 6.54 -6.28
N LEU A 55 -10.89 7.46 -7.09
CA LEU A 55 -11.54 7.87 -8.33
C LEU A 55 -11.63 6.69 -9.30
N LEU A 56 -10.54 5.95 -9.51
CA LEU A 56 -10.55 4.75 -10.35
C LEU A 56 -11.56 3.73 -9.83
N TRP A 57 -11.52 3.41 -8.53
CA TRP A 57 -12.47 2.48 -7.92
C TRP A 57 -13.92 2.90 -8.16
N SER A 58 -14.26 4.18 -7.95
CA SER A 58 -15.62 4.70 -8.18
C SER A 58 -16.11 4.54 -9.63
N ARG A 59 -15.19 4.55 -10.60
CA ARG A 59 -15.52 4.32 -12.02
C ARG A 59 -15.61 2.84 -12.37
N PHE A 60 -14.86 1.98 -11.67
CA PHE A 60 -14.87 0.54 -11.91
C PHE A 60 -16.04 -0.18 -11.23
N GLN A 61 -16.46 0.25 -10.04
CA GLN A 61 -17.58 -0.35 -9.30
C GLN A 61 -18.85 -0.61 -10.14
N PRO A 62 -19.38 0.36 -10.91
CA PRO A 62 -20.60 0.13 -11.70
C PRO A 62 -20.39 -0.84 -12.88
N ILE A 63 -19.15 -0.99 -13.36
CA ILE A 63 -18.82 -1.88 -14.50
C ILE A 63 -18.79 -3.34 -14.06
N LEU A 64 -18.42 -3.61 -12.81
CA LEU A 64 -18.30 -4.97 -12.28
C LEU A 64 -19.64 -5.69 -12.15
N GLY A 65 -20.76 -4.97 -12.07
CA GLY A 65 -22.09 -5.55 -11.89
C GLY A 65 -22.24 -6.42 -10.64
N ALA A 66 -21.33 -6.26 -9.67
CA ALA A 66 -21.27 -7.08 -8.48
C ALA A 66 -22.29 -6.64 -7.42
N PRO A 67 -22.75 -7.57 -6.55
CA PRO A 67 -23.60 -7.25 -5.40
C PRO A 67 -22.98 -6.18 -4.47
N SER A 68 -23.83 -5.35 -3.86
CA SER A 68 -23.38 -4.20 -3.05
C SER A 68 -22.55 -4.60 -1.82
N ASP A 69 -22.87 -5.74 -1.21
CA ASP A 69 -22.13 -6.35 -0.09
C ASP A 69 -20.70 -6.73 -0.49
N VAL A 70 -20.53 -7.31 -1.67
CA VAL A 70 -19.20 -7.64 -2.22
C VAL A 70 -18.40 -6.36 -2.49
N LEU A 71 -19.05 -5.35 -3.09
CA LEU A 71 -18.40 -4.06 -3.38
C LEU A 71 -17.97 -3.31 -2.11
N GLU A 72 -18.74 -3.43 -1.01
CA GLU A 72 -18.37 -2.87 0.29
C GLU A 72 -17.14 -3.56 0.88
N VAL A 73 -17.06 -4.90 0.82
CA VAL A 73 -15.88 -5.66 1.24
C VAL A 73 -14.63 -5.17 0.51
N PHE A 74 -14.68 -5.09 -0.82
CA PHE A 74 -13.54 -4.59 -1.61
C PHE A 74 -13.17 -3.14 -1.27
N ARG A 75 -14.16 -2.28 -1.01
CA ARG A 75 -13.91 -0.90 -0.61
C ARG A 75 -13.11 -0.83 0.69
N VAL A 76 -13.47 -1.62 1.71
CA VAL A 76 -12.74 -1.68 2.99
C VAL A 76 -11.30 -2.13 2.77
N LEU A 77 -11.09 -3.19 1.98
CA LEU A 77 -9.76 -3.73 1.67
C LEU A 77 -8.88 -2.70 0.95
N ILE A 78 -9.43 -2.04 -0.08
CA ILE A 78 -8.73 -1.02 -0.87
C ILE A 78 -8.37 0.17 0.02
N ASP A 79 -9.32 0.71 0.77
CA ASP A 79 -9.07 1.87 1.64
C ASP A 79 -8.03 1.56 2.72
N ALA A 80 -8.09 0.37 3.33
CA ALA A 80 -7.12 -0.07 4.32
C ALA A 80 -5.71 -0.17 3.73
N LEU A 81 -5.56 -0.79 2.55
CA LEU A 81 -4.25 -0.89 1.89
C LEU A 81 -3.73 0.47 1.42
N VAL A 82 -4.54 1.28 0.75
CA VAL A 82 -4.13 2.58 0.19
C VAL A 82 -3.68 3.52 1.30
N LEU A 83 -4.45 3.61 2.39
CA LEU A 83 -4.08 4.49 3.50
C LEU A 83 -2.95 3.88 4.32
N GLY A 84 -2.85 2.56 4.41
CA GLY A 84 -1.70 1.87 4.99
C GLY A 84 -0.41 2.22 4.24
N ILE A 85 -0.43 2.10 2.90
CA ILE A 85 0.67 2.50 2.01
C ILE A 85 1.01 3.97 2.25
N ALA A 86 0.02 4.87 2.25
CA ALA A 86 0.26 6.28 2.48
C ALA A 86 0.96 6.55 3.82
N VAL A 87 0.52 5.92 4.91
CA VAL A 87 1.14 6.04 6.23
C VAL A 87 2.57 5.48 6.22
N LEU A 88 2.82 4.37 5.51
CA LEU A 88 4.18 3.85 5.34
C LEU A 88 5.10 4.85 4.63
N TRP A 89 4.61 5.50 3.57
CA TRP A 89 5.35 6.57 2.87
C TRP A 89 5.61 7.79 3.74
N LEU A 90 4.66 8.11 4.62
CA LEU A 90 4.83 9.17 5.62
C LEU A 90 5.88 8.83 6.69
N LEU A 91 6.07 7.54 6.98
CA LEU A 91 7.05 7.05 7.95
C LEU A 91 8.37 6.58 7.31
N ALA A 92 8.44 6.53 5.97
CA ALA A 92 9.51 5.89 5.21
C ALA A 92 10.92 6.37 5.60
N TYR A 93 11.10 7.66 5.90
CA TYR A 93 12.38 8.20 6.36
C TYR A 93 12.83 7.58 7.70
N LYS A 94 11.92 7.49 8.68
CA LYS A 94 12.19 6.85 9.98
C LYS A 94 12.40 5.34 9.85
N LEU A 95 11.68 4.68 8.94
CA LEU A 95 11.89 3.26 8.66
C LEU A 95 13.24 3.02 7.97
N GLY A 96 13.66 3.90 7.07
CA GLY A 96 14.93 3.78 6.36
C GLY A 96 16.15 3.89 7.27
N ASN A 97 16.06 4.67 8.35
CA ASN A 97 17.15 4.83 9.32
C ASN A 97 17.29 3.67 10.31
N ARG A 98 16.41 2.66 10.24
CA ARG A 98 16.44 1.47 11.11
C ARG A 98 16.96 0.24 10.36
N ASN A 99 17.29 -0.81 11.12
CA ASN A 99 17.63 -2.11 10.54
C ASN A 99 16.43 -2.68 9.77
N ARG A 100 16.68 -3.35 8.64
CA ARG A 100 15.68 -3.87 7.70
C ARG A 100 14.59 -4.70 8.36
N PHE A 101 14.97 -5.56 9.30
CA PHE A 101 14.03 -6.41 10.02
C PHE A 101 13.08 -5.58 10.89
N VAL A 102 13.60 -4.55 11.57
CA VAL A 102 12.79 -3.62 12.36
C VAL A 102 11.89 -2.79 11.46
N SER A 103 12.38 -2.33 10.31
CA SER A 103 11.59 -1.59 9.32
C SER A 103 10.44 -2.45 8.77
N PHE A 104 10.70 -3.74 8.51
CA PHE A 104 9.70 -4.71 8.07
C PHE A 104 8.63 -4.95 9.14
N LEU A 105 9.03 -5.23 10.39
CA LEU A 105 8.09 -5.43 11.49
C LEU A 105 7.26 -4.18 11.76
N LEU A 106 7.87 -2.99 11.72
CA LEU A 106 7.15 -1.74 11.93
C LEU A 106 6.18 -1.46 10.77
N ALA A 107 6.56 -1.79 9.54
CA ALA A 107 5.67 -1.68 8.40
C ALA A 107 4.47 -2.64 8.52
N LEU A 108 4.70 -3.87 8.98
CA LEU A 108 3.64 -4.83 9.28
C LEU A 108 2.68 -4.28 10.34
N VAL A 109 3.21 -3.79 11.47
CA VAL A 109 2.39 -3.21 12.56
C VAL A 109 1.55 -2.04 12.05
N VAL A 110 2.12 -1.15 11.23
CA VAL A 110 1.38 -0.02 10.66
C VAL A 110 0.24 -0.50 9.77
N LEU A 111 0.49 -1.43 8.84
CA LEU A 111 -0.54 -1.94 7.94
C LEU A 111 -1.65 -2.68 8.68
N VAL A 112 -1.30 -3.46 9.71
CA VAL A 112 -2.26 -4.14 10.59
C VAL A 112 -3.10 -3.12 11.38
N ALA A 113 -2.46 -2.10 11.97
CA ALA A 113 -3.17 -1.07 12.74
C ALA A 113 -4.16 -0.29 11.86
N VAL A 114 -3.75 0.10 10.65
CA VAL A 114 -4.63 0.78 9.68
C VAL A 114 -5.78 -0.13 9.27
N THR A 115 -5.52 -1.42 9.06
CA THR A 115 -6.56 -2.42 8.76
C THR A 115 -7.59 -2.52 9.87
N VAL A 116 -7.14 -2.66 11.13
CA VAL A 116 -8.06 -2.74 12.28
C VAL A 116 -8.93 -1.49 12.35
N VAL A 117 -8.35 -0.31 12.19
CA VAL A 117 -9.12 0.94 12.18
C VAL A 117 -10.06 1.03 10.98
N ALA A 118 -9.69 0.53 9.80
CA ALA A 118 -10.59 0.45 8.66
C ALA A 118 -11.82 -0.41 8.99
N VAL A 119 -11.58 -1.63 9.48
CA VAL A 119 -12.64 -2.59 9.81
C VAL A 119 -13.58 -2.03 10.89
N VAL A 120 -13.03 -1.36 11.91
CA VAL A 120 -13.84 -0.72 12.95
C VAL A 120 -14.63 0.47 12.39
N SER A 121 -13.99 1.34 11.60
CA SER A 121 -14.63 2.55 11.07
C SER A 121 -15.79 2.22 10.12
N TYR A 122 -15.61 1.19 9.29
CA TYR A 122 -16.63 0.69 8.36
C TYR A 122 -17.64 -0.26 9.02
N GLN A 123 -17.51 -0.54 10.32
CA GLN A 123 -18.32 -1.56 11.02
C GLN A 123 -18.26 -2.95 10.35
N ALA A 124 -17.22 -3.21 9.57
CA ALA A 124 -17.07 -4.45 8.80
C ALA A 124 -16.85 -5.67 9.71
N TRP A 125 -16.54 -5.46 10.99
CA TRP A 125 -16.43 -6.52 11.99
C TRP A 125 -17.75 -7.22 12.31
N SER A 126 -18.90 -6.56 12.11
CA SER A 126 -20.23 -7.17 12.30
C SER A 126 -20.75 -7.88 11.06
N SER A 127 -19.99 -7.83 9.95
CA SER A 127 -20.33 -8.56 8.73
C SER A 127 -20.06 -10.04 8.88
N GLN A 128 -20.90 -10.88 8.26
CA GLN A 128 -20.63 -12.32 8.12
C GLN A 128 -19.32 -12.58 7.34
N ALA A 129 -18.88 -11.61 6.52
CA ALA A 129 -17.64 -11.66 5.77
C ALA A 129 -16.40 -11.18 6.57
N ALA A 130 -16.53 -10.82 7.85
CA ALA A 130 -15.43 -10.26 8.64
C ALA A 130 -14.16 -11.15 8.63
N PHE A 131 -14.34 -12.47 8.77
CA PHE A 131 -13.22 -13.41 8.70
C PHE A 131 -12.51 -13.37 7.32
N GLN A 132 -13.28 -13.36 6.24
CA GLN A 132 -12.73 -13.28 4.88
C GLN A 132 -11.99 -11.96 4.65
N ILE A 133 -12.52 -10.84 5.16
CA ILE A 133 -11.85 -9.54 5.10
C ILE A 133 -10.48 -9.63 5.76
N PHE A 134 -10.39 -10.16 6.98
CA PHE A 134 -9.12 -10.29 7.69
C PHE A 134 -8.11 -11.18 6.94
N VAL A 135 -8.57 -12.30 6.38
CA VAL A 135 -7.69 -13.22 5.65
C VAL A 135 -7.17 -12.61 4.35
N ILE A 136 -8.06 -12.03 3.52
CA ILE A 136 -7.67 -11.38 2.26
C ILE A 136 -6.74 -10.20 2.53
N GLN A 137 -7.04 -9.43 3.58
CA GLN A 137 -6.21 -8.29 3.97
C GLN A 137 -4.84 -8.73 4.50
N ALA A 138 -4.77 -9.79 5.30
CA ALA A 138 -3.51 -10.36 5.77
C ALA A 138 -2.65 -10.85 4.60
N LEU A 139 -3.26 -11.55 3.63
CA LEU A 139 -2.60 -11.95 2.40
C LEU A 139 -2.07 -10.73 1.64
N GLY A 140 -2.89 -9.68 1.46
CA GLY A 140 -2.50 -8.46 0.78
C GLY A 140 -1.31 -7.75 1.44
N ILE A 141 -1.32 -7.64 2.77
CA ILE A 141 -0.22 -7.05 3.55
C ILE A 141 1.07 -7.86 3.37
N VAL A 142 1.00 -9.18 3.55
CA VAL A 142 2.17 -10.06 3.42
C VAL A 142 2.73 -10.01 2.00
N THR A 143 1.86 -10.12 0.98
CA THR A 143 2.24 -10.01 -0.42
C THR A 143 2.94 -8.69 -0.69
N MET A 144 2.34 -7.56 -0.30
CA MET A 144 2.90 -6.23 -0.53
C MET A 144 4.29 -6.06 0.12
N LEU A 145 4.44 -6.47 1.39
CA LEU A 145 5.71 -6.34 2.09
C LEU A 145 6.80 -7.24 1.48
N LEU A 146 6.49 -8.48 1.14
CA LEU A 146 7.43 -9.40 0.50
C LEU A 146 7.86 -8.88 -0.88
N VAL A 147 6.92 -8.40 -1.69
CA VAL A 147 7.20 -7.80 -2.99
C VAL A 147 8.16 -6.63 -2.85
N PHE A 148 7.94 -5.75 -1.87
CA PHE A 148 8.80 -4.59 -1.63
C PHE A 148 10.22 -5.02 -1.23
N VAL A 149 10.35 -5.98 -0.32
CA VAL A 149 11.66 -6.49 0.10
C VAL A 149 12.42 -7.12 -1.07
N LEU A 150 11.75 -7.97 -1.86
CA LEU A 150 12.38 -8.66 -3.00
C LEU A 150 12.74 -7.70 -4.14
N ALA A 151 11.84 -6.79 -4.51
CA ALA A 151 12.09 -5.79 -5.54
C ALA A 151 13.24 -4.85 -5.15
N GLY A 152 13.25 -4.38 -3.90
CA GLY A 152 14.33 -3.54 -3.36
C GLY A 152 15.68 -4.27 -3.32
N TRP A 153 15.69 -5.51 -2.85
CA TRP A 153 16.90 -6.33 -2.79
C TRP A 153 17.50 -6.57 -4.18
N ARG A 154 16.67 -6.89 -5.18
CA ARG A 154 17.13 -7.18 -6.55
C ARG A 154 17.67 -5.95 -7.28
N CYS A 155 17.13 -4.76 -6.99
CA CYS A 155 17.52 -3.50 -7.62
C CYS A 155 18.71 -2.80 -6.96
N ARG A 156 19.25 -3.35 -5.86
CA ARG A 156 20.30 -2.70 -5.04
C ARG A 156 21.61 -2.41 -5.79
N LYS A 157 21.99 -3.25 -6.76
CA LYS A 157 23.29 -3.16 -7.46
C LYS A 157 23.29 -2.24 -8.69
N ARG A 158 22.17 -2.14 -9.41
CA ARG A 158 22.01 -1.31 -10.62
C ARG A 158 20.58 -0.76 -10.65
N TYR A 159 20.37 0.36 -9.97
CA TYR A 159 19.06 0.99 -9.90
C TYR A 159 18.65 1.57 -11.26
N GLY A 160 17.42 1.30 -11.65
CA GLY A 160 16.73 2.00 -12.74
C GLY A 160 15.22 1.93 -12.46
N PRO A 161 14.48 3.04 -12.59
CA PRO A 161 13.06 3.10 -12.21
C PRO A 161 12.22 2.08 -12.97
N TRP A 162 12.48 1.93 -14.28
CA TRP A 162 11.84 0.91 -15.12
C TRP A 162 12.14 -0.52 -14.67
N ARG A 163 13.40 -0.82 -14.32
CA ARG A 163 13.78 -2.15 -13.84
C ARG A 163 13.09 -2.46 -12.51
N PHE A 164 13.00 -1.48 -11.61
CA PHE A 164 12.29 -1.64 -10.35
C PHE A 164 10.81 -1.96 -10.57
N MET A 165 10.12 -1.24 -11.46
CA MET A 165 8.72 -1.49 -11.78
C MET A 165 8.49 -2.88 -12.38
N LEU A 166 9.37 -3.34 -13.27
CA LEU A 166 9.29 -4.70 -13.84
C LEU A 166 9.50 -5.79 -12.78
N TRP A 167 10.49 -5.61 -11.89
CA TRP A 167 10.69 -6.53 -10.77
C TRP A 167 9.52 -6.50 -9.78
N LEU A 168 8.96 -5.32 -9.52
CA LEU A 168 7.78 -5.17 -8.67
C LEU A 168 6.59 -5.94 -9.27
N ALA A 169 6.30 -5.76 -10.56
CA ALA A 169 5.24 -6.47 -11.25
C ALA A 169 5.43 -7.99 -11.22
N LEU A 170 6.64 -8.47 -11.56
CA LEU A 170 6.98 -9.89 -11.58
C LEU A 170 6.80 -10.52 -10.18
N TRP A 171 7.37 -9.91 -9.14
CA TRP A 171 7.26 -10.44 -7.78
C TRP A 171 5.83 -10.35 -7.25
N THR A 172 5.07 -9.32 -7.63
CA THR A 172 3.65 -9.21 -7.26
C THR A 172 2.86 -10.37 -7.86
N MET A 173 3.09 -10.69 -9.13
CA MET A 173 2.47 -11.84 -9.79
C MET A 173 2.85 -13.16 -9.11
N VAL A 174 4.15 -13.43 -8.93
CA VAL A 174 4.63 -14.68 -8.33
C VAL A 174 4.10 -14.88 -6.91
N ILE A 175 4.25 -13.87 -6.04
CA ILE A 175 3.84 -13.99 -4.63
C ILE A 175 2.32 -14.10 -4.50
N SER A 176 1.56 -13.38 -5.32
CA SER A 176 0.09 -13.48 -5.30
C SER A 176 -0.40 -14.86 -5.74
N LEU A 177 0.19 -15.43 -6.80
CA LEU A 177 -0.16 -16.78 -7.26
C LEU A 177 0.18 -17.83 -6.21
N VAL A 178 1.39 -17.78 -5.65
CA VAL A 178 1.80 -18.69 -4.56
C VAL A 178 0.88 -18.52 -3.36
N GLY A 179 0.60 -17.28 -2.95
CA GLY A 179 -0.30 -16.99 -1.83
C GLY A 179 -1.71 -17.54 -2.02
N MET A 180 -2.29 -17.39 -3.22
CA MET A 180 -3.61 -17.94 -3.52
C MET A 180 -3.63 -19.47 -3.57
N ILE A 181 -2.59 -20.10 -4.14
CA ILE A 181 -2.47 -21.57 -4.15
C ILE A 181 -2.36 -22.09 -2.72
N THR A 182 -1.50 -21.47 -1.89
CA THR A 182 -1.36 -21.86 -0.47
C THR A 182 -2.65 -21.63 0.31
N PHE A 183 -3.34 -20.51 0.09
CA PHE A 183 -4.63 -20.25 0.72
C PHE A 183 -5.69 -21.30 0.35
N PHE A 184 -5.76 -21.68 -0.93
CA PHE A 184 -6.66 -22.72 -1.40
C PHE A 184 -6.36 -24.08 -0.75
N LEU A 185 -5.08 -24.49 -0.72
CA LEU A 185 -4.65 -25.74 -0.11
C LEU A 185 -4.92 -25.83 1.40
N ILE A 186 -4.95 -24.71 2.11
CA ILE A 186 -5.28 -24.65 3.55
C ILE A 186 -6.81 -24.64 3.77
N SER A 187 -7.55 -24.05 2.83
CA SER A 187 -9.01 -23.89 2.94
C SER A 187 -9.76 -25.18 2.58
N GLU A 188 -9.26 -25.93 1.59
CA GLU A 188 -9.75 -27.27 1.30
C GLU A 188 -9.34 -28.22 2.44
N GLY A 189 -10.33 -28.92 3.00
CA GLY A 189 -10.12 -29.82 4.12
C GLY A 189 -9.23 -31.04 3.79
N PRO A 190 -9.10 -32.02 4.71
CA PRO A 190 -8.19 -33.16 4.55
C PRO A 190 -8.56 -34.12 3.39
N SER A 191 -9.67 -33.89 2.69
CA SER A 191 -10.08 -34.64 1.51
C SER A 191 -9.24 -34.24 0.28
N ASP A 192 -8.18 -35.00 0.02
CA ASP A 192 -7.36 -35.01 -1.22
C ASP A 192 -7.20 -33.64 -1.94
N PRO A 193 -6.57 -32.64 -1.29
CA PRO A 193 -6.54 -31.24 -1.76
C PRO A 193 -5.84 -31.06 -3.12
N ALA A 194 -4.97 -32.01 -3.50
CA ALA A 194 -4.27 -31.96 -4.79
C ALA A 194 -5.22 -32.21 -5.97
N LYS A 195 -6.21 -33.10 -5.83
CA LYS A 195 -7.17 -33.38 -6.91
C LYS A 195 -8.12 -32.21 -7.12
N GLU A 196 -8.59 -31.60 -6.04
CA GLU A 196 -9.47 -30.44 -6.13
C GLU A 196 -8.72 -29.21 -6.65
N LEU A 197 -7.45 -29.04 -6.27
CA LEU A 197 -6.58 -28.03 -6.87
C LEU A 197 -6.48 -28.25 -8.39
N ILE A 198 -6.18 -29.46 -8.86
CA ILE A 198 -6.07 -29.73 -10.32
C ILE A 198 -7.36 -29.35 -11.06
N ARG A 199 -8.52 -29.64 -10.45
CA ARG A 199 -9.83 -29.29 -11.01
C ARG A 199 -10.06 -27.78 -11.05
N GLN A 200 -9.62 -27.05 -10.02
CA GLN A 200 -9.87 -25.62 -9.85
C GLN A 200 -8.68 -24.72 -10.22
N ILE A 201 -7.57 -25.27 -10.74
CA ILE A 201 -6.37 -24.53 -11.16
C ILE A 201 -6.72 -23.30 -11.98
N PRO A 202 -7.60 -23.36 -13.01
CA PRO A 202 -7.91 -22.19 -13.82
C PRO A 202 -8.53 -21.06 -12.99
N GLY A 203 -9.41 -21.40 -12.05
CA GLY A 203 -10.04 -20.44 -11.15
C GLY A 203 -9.06 -19.82 -10.16
N VAL A 204 -8.24 -20.65 -9.51
CA VAL A 204 -7.23 -20.19 -8.53
C VAL A 204 -6.20 -19.29 -9.20
N LEU A 205 -5.73 -19.66 -10.40
CA LEU A 205 -4.79 -18.83 -11.18
C LEU A 205 -5.43 -17.51 -11.62
N LEU A 206 -6.69 -17.54 -12.06
CA LEU A 206 -7.41 -16.33 -12.46
C LEU A 206 -7.57 -15.37 -11.27
N VAL A 207 -8.02 -15.86 -10.11
CA VAL A 207 -8.17 -15.05 -8.89
C VAL A 207 -6.82 -14.51 -8.42
N GLY A 208 -5.77 -15.34 -8.42
CA GLY A 208 -4.42 -14.89 -8.06
C GLY A 208 -3.83 -13.85 -9.03
N LEU A 209 -4.15 -13.96 -10.32
CA LEU A 209 -3.76 -12.95 -11.30
C LEU A 209 -4.51 -11.63 -11.09
N ILE A 210 -5.83 -11.68 -10.87
CA ILE A 210 -6.63 -10.50 -10.55
C ILE A 210 -6.09 -9.84 -9.28
N PHE A 211 -5.82 -10.61 -8.23
CA PHE A 211 -5.25 -10.12 -6.99
C PHE A 211 -3.89 -9.45 -7.21
N ALA A 212 -3.00 -10.07 -8.00
CA ALA A 212 -1.72 -9.48 -8.37
C ALA A 212 -1.87 -8.15 -9.10
N ILE A 213 -2.78 -8.08 -10.08
CA ILE A 213 -3.07 -6.87 -10.85
C ILE A 213 -3.58 -5.78 -9.90
N CYS A 214 -4.52 -6.10 -9.01
CA CYS A 214 -5.03 -5.15 -8.02
C CYS A 214 -3.91 -4.60 -7.13
N ILE A 215 -3.10 -5.47 -6.50
CA ILE A 215 -2.00 -5.02 -5.64
C ILE A 215 -0.99 -4.16 -6.42
N TYR A 216 -0.65 -4.54 -7.65
CA TYR A 216 0.26 -3.75 -8.48
C TYR A 216 -0.33 -2.38 -8.82
N LEU A 217 -1.59 -2.31 -9.25
CA LEU A 217 -2.29 -1.06 -9.57
C LEU A 217 -2.45 -0.15 -8.35
N LEU A 218 -2.65 -0.70 -7.15
CA LEU A 218 -2.71 0.08 -5.91
C LEU A 218 -1.35 0.75 -5.59
N ASN A 219 -0.24 0.07 -5.88
CA ASN A 219 1.10 0.58 -5.61
C ASN A 219 1.61 1.56 -6.68
N LEU A 220 1.18 1.38 -7.93
CA LEU A 220 1.60 2.16 -9.08
C LEU A 220 1.55 3.68 -8.88
N PRO A 221 0.45 4.30 -8.39
CA PRO A 221 0.39 5.75 -8.25
C PRO A 221 1.34 6.29 -7.17
N PHE A 222 1.63 5.50 -6.12
CA PHE A 222 2.63 5.86 -5.11
C PHE A 222 4.05 5.78 -5.68
N MET A 223 4.34 4.78 -6.53
CA MET A 223 5.64 4.66 -7.20
C MET A 223 5.86 5.81 -8.19
N ILE A 224 4.83 6.19 -8.95
CA ILE A 224 4.90 7.36 -9.85
C ILE A 224 5.19 8.63 -9.04
N LEU A 225 4.46 8.84 -7.94
CA LEU A 225 4.70 9.99 -7.06
C LEU A 225 6.16 10.04 -6.58
N ALA A 226 6.72 8.90 -6.20
CA ALA A 226 8.09 8.77 -5.74
C ALA A 226 9.14 9.02 -6.83
N PHE A 227 8.83 8.76 -8.11
CA PHE A 227 9.76 9.01 -9.20
C PHE A 227 9.70 10.46 -9.70
N VAL A 228 8.52 11.07 -9.69
CA VAL A 228 8.30 12.43 -10.18
C VAL A 228 8.79 13.48 -9.18
N THR A 229 8.63 13.24 -7.87
CA THR A 229 8.92 14.25 -6.86
C THR A 229 10.23 13.93 -6.10
N PRO A 230 11.19 14.86 -6.02
CA PRO A 230 12.46 14.60 -5.32
C PRO A 230 12.25 14.29 -3.84
N PHE A 231 11.24 14.90 -3.22
CA PHE A 231 10.88 14.70 -1.82
C PHE A 231 10.47 13.24 -1.51
N PHE A 232 9.59 12.63 -2.32
CA PHE A 232 9.23 11.22 -2.14
C PHE A 232 10.31 10.27 -2.67
N ARG A 233 11.14 10.72 -3.61
CA ARG A 233 12.28 9.94 -4.11
C ARG A 233 13.33 9.65 -3.03
N GLU A 234 13.62 10.61 -2.16
CA GLU A 234 14.52 10.40 -1.01
C GLU A 234 13.95 9.36 -0.04
N ARG A 235 12.65 9.46 0.25
CA ARG A 235 11.93 8.49 1.10
C ARG A 235 11.93 7.09 0.50
N PHE A 236 11.77 6.98 -0.82
CA PHE A 236 11.87 5.73 -1.55
C PHE A 236 13.26 5.10 -1.37
N TYR A 237 14.33 5.86 -1.59
CA TYR A 237 15.69 5.34 -1.43
C TYR A 237 16.00 4.93 0.01
N ALA A 238 15.54 5.72 0.99
CA ALA A 238 15.68 5.40 2.40
C ALA A 238 14.95 4.10 2.74
N TYR A 239 13.70 3.94 2.32
CA TYR A 239 12.89 2.76 2.60
C TYR A 239 13.47 1.47 2.00
N PHE A 240 13.97 1.53 0.75
CA PHE A 240 14.54 0.37 0.06
C PHE A 240 16.06 0.17 0.29
N HIS A 241 16.71 1.01 1.11
CA HIS A 241 18.16 1.01 1.36
C HIS A 241 18.99 0.97 0.06
N LEU A 242 18.61 1.81 -0.90
CA LEU A 242 19.26 1.91 -2.22
C LEU A 242 20.44 2.89 -2.17
N LYS A 243 21.52 2.57 -2.91
CA LYS A 243 22.84 3.24 -2.79
C LYS A 243 22.92 4.63 -3.46
N SER A 244 21.85 5.14 -4.06
CA SER A 244 21.87 6.36 -4.88
C SER A 244 21.79 7.68 -4.11
N MET A 245 22.18 7.71 -2.84
CA MET A 245 22.46 8.99 -2.18
C MET A 245 23.91 9.40 -2.43
N PRO A 246 24.20 10.54 -3.09
CA PRO A 246 25.23 11.40 -2.56
C PRO A 246 24.68 11.85 -1.20
N MET A 247 25.11 11.21 -0.12
CA MET A 247 24.97 11.87 1.17
C MET A 247 25.67 13.21 0.99
N SER A 248 24.94 14.30 1.19
CA SER A 248 25.57 15.60 1.43
C SER A 248 26.60 15.35 2.51
N SER A 249 27.86 15.24 2.09
CA SER A 249 29.00 15.23 2.98
C SER A 249 28.79 16.45 3.88
N PRO A 250 28.87 16.34 5.21
CA PRO A 250 28.92 17.53 6.02
C PRO A 250 30.05 18.38 5.43
N SER A 251 29.70 19.59 5.01
CA SER A 251 30.65 20.60 4.60
C SER A 251 31.54 20.87 5.82
N SER A 252 32.60 20.08 5.98
CA SER A 252 33.79 20.54 6.65
C SER A 252 34.32 21.64 5.75
N THR A 253 33.83 22.85 6.03
CA THR A 253 34.46 24.12 5.73
C THR A 253 35.97 23.94 5.85
N GLU A 254 36.59 23.81 4.68
CA GLU A 254 37.97 24.11 4.41
C GLU A 254 38.26 25.48 5.04
N LYS A 255 38.94 25.47 6.18
CA LYS A 255 39.64 26.66 6.65
C LYS A 255 40.95 26.72 5.85
N PRO A 256 41.18 27.74 5.01
CA PRO A 256 42.53 28.02 4.54
C PRO A 256 43.28 28.60 5.75
N ASN A 257 44.20 27.84 6.34
CA ASN A 257 45.14 28.43 7.28
C ASN A 257 46.45 28.71 6.52
N ASN A 258 46.62 29.97 6.16
CA ASN A 258 47.89 30.60 5.84
C ASN A 258 48.95 30.17 6.86
N GLY A 259 49.94 29.42 6.41
CA GLY A 259 51.10 29.03 7.21
C GLY A 259 52.39 28.85 6.41
N ASP A 260 52.37 29.19 5.12
CA ASP A 260 53.59 29.29 4.31
C ASP A 260 53.95 30.77 4.19
N LEU A 261 54.63 31.29 5.22
CA LEU A 261 55.54 32.44 5.15
C LEU A 261 56.22 32.54 6.52
N GLU A 262 57.56 32.44 6.50
CA GLU A 262 58.53 32.53 7.61
C GLU A 262 59.09 31.20 8.13
N GLN A 263 60.15 30.71 7.47
CA GLN A 263 61.49 30.61 8.07
C GLN A 263 62.52 30.15 7.03
N THR A 264 63.00 31.13 6.26
CA THR A 264 64.37 31.16 5.74
C THR A 264 65.00 32.43 6.29
N GLN A 265 65.69 32.32 7.43
CA GLN A 265 66.95 32.99 7.77
C GLN A 265 67.35 32.65 9.20
#